data_AF-A0A2T9V545-F1
#
_entry.id   AF-A0A2T9V545-F1
#
_cell.length_a   1.000
_cell.length_b   1.000
_cell.length_c   1.000
_cell.angle_alpha   90.00
_cell.angle_beta   90.00
_cell.angle_gamma   90.00
#
_symmetry.space_group_name_H-M   'P 1'
#
loop_
_entity.id
_entity.type
_entity.pdbx_description
1 polymer ?
#
loop_
_entity_poly.entity_id
_entity_poly.type
_entity_poly.pdbx_seq_one_letter_code
_entity_poly.pdbx_strand_id
1 'polypeptide(L)'
;MSAVGLQHLFAGPNLNHYQLHLFSEFDSFKKALQHVNFFSLIYSLSDAREERRNCLAHLRDLAFTHGHIQRIILVADETEARLITHLSPSRLHGVVSKSLTLEHLQQELMVLLSETQRVNDNMMNHWYRSQNRMLSPTERAILRYMSCGYSIPQIAAQLERNIKTIRAHKFNAMVKLGVNSDVGLLDAADILTHLPVREPRSSALSKPTFL
;
A
#
# COMPACT_ATOMS: atom_id res chain seq x y z
N MET A 1 12.85 7.22 10.67
CA MET A 1 12.46 7.54 12.07
C MET A 1 12.60 6.32 12.93
N SER A 2 13.24 6.46 14.09
CA SER A 2 13.31 5.42 15.13
C SER A 2 12.05 5.41 15.99
N ALA A 3 11.84 4.33 16.76
CA ALA A 3 10.79 4.22 17.76
C ALA A 3 10.75 5.45 18.71
N VAL A 4 11.93 5.90 19.14
CA VAL A 4 12.09 7.07 20.03
C VAL A 4 11.61 8.37 19.36
N GLY A 5 11.86 8.54 18.06
CA GLY A 5 11.39 9.70 17.31
C GLY A 5 9.85 9.79 17.24
N LEU A 6 9.17 8.65 17.08
CA LEU A 6 7.71 8.60 17.11
C LEU A 6 7.17 8.86 18.52
N GLN A 7 7.79 8.33 19.58
CA GLN A 7 7.37 8.64 20.95
C GLN A 7 7.43 10.14 21.23
N HIS A 8 8.51 10.80 20.82
CA HIS A 8 8.64 12.25 20.99
C HIS A 8 7.59 13.02 20.18
N LEU A 9 7.27 12.57 18.96
CA LEU A 9 6.24 13.18 18.12
C LEU A 9 4.85 13.06 18.76
N PHE A 10 4.54 11.92 19.39
CA PHE A 10 3.26 11.70 20.09
C PHE A 10 3.20 12.33 21.48
N ALA A 11 4.35 12.64 22.11
CA ALA A 11 4.39 13.40 23.35
C ALA A 11 4.06 14.90 23.16
N GLY A 12 4.06 15.39 21.92
CA GLY A 12 3.70 16.77 21.60
C GLY A 12 2.23 17.11 21.86
N PRO A 13 1.89 18.40 22.03
CA PRO A 13 0.55 18.84 22.45
C PRO A 13 -0.58 18.47 21.47
N ASN A 14 -0.26 18.24 20.19
CA ASN A 14 -1.26 17.90 19.18
C ASN A 14 -1.63 16.41 19.15
N LEU A 15 -0.82 15.52 19.75
CA LEU A 15 -0.97 14.06 19.66
C LEU A 15 -0.93 13.35 21.02
N ASN A 16 -0.70 14.08 22.11
CA ASN A 16 -0.63 13.56 23.48
C ASN A 16 -1.93 12.87 23.97
N HIS A 17 -3.06 13.12 23.31
CA HIS A 17 -4.34 12.46 23.58
C HIS A 17 -4.39 11.01 23.06
N TYR A 18 -3.42 10.59 22.24
CA TYR A 18 -3.33 9.23 21.72
C TYR A 18 -2.38 8.36 22.55
N GLN A 19 -2.84 7.15 22.88
CA GLN A 19 -1.99 6.14 23.50
C GLN A 19 -1.19 5.40 22.42
N LEU A 20 0.13 5.60 22.42
CA LEU A 20 1.04 4.97 21.46
C LEU A 20 1.53 3.62 21.97
N HIS A 21 1.34 2.56 21.18
CA HIS A 21 1.92 1.24 21.41
C HIS A 21 2.91 0.93 20.28
N LEU A 22 4.14 0.56 20.64
CA LEU A 22 5.20 0.28 19.69
C LEU A 22 5.52 -1.21 19.66
N PHE A 23 5.63 -1.76 18.45
CA PHE A 23 5.94 -3.15 18.20
C PHE A 23 7.09 -3.22 17.19
N SER A 24 8.10 -4.03 17.49
CA SER A 24 9.19 -4.30 16.55
C SER A 24 8.82 -5.35 15.50
N GLU A 25 7.80 -6.17 15.79
CA GLU A 25 7.33 -7.26 14.93
C GLU A 25 5.81 -7.25 14.79
N PHE A 26 5.32 -7.57 13.60
CA PHE A 26 3.89 -7.60 13.33
C PHE A 26 3.15 -8.70 14.10
N ASP A 27 3.82 -9.81 14.43
CA ASP A 27 3.24 -10.88 15.25
C ASP A 27 2.96 -10.45 16.69
N SER A 28 3.82 -9.61 17.25
CA SER A 28 3.59 -9.02 18.58
C SER A 28 2.38 -8.09 18.59
N PHE A 29 2.20 -7.30 17.53
CA PHE A 29 1.00 -6.50 17.32
C PHE A 29 -0.27 -7.37 17.25
N LYS A 30 -0.25 -8.47 16.46
CA LYS A 30 -1.39 -9.40 16.35
C LYS A 30 -1.80 -10.01 17.69
N LYS A 31 -0.83 -10.33 18.58
CA LYS A 31 -1.12 -10.80 19.94
C LYS A 31 -1.79 -9.72 20.78
N ALA A 32 -1.27 -8.49 20.76
CA ALA A 32 -1.84 -7.37 21.50
C ALA A 32 -3.26 -7.02 21.04
N LEU A 33 -3.54 -7.19 19.75
CA LEU A 33 -4.83 -6.91 19.14
C LEU A 33 -5.97 -7.79 19.67
N GLN A 34 -5.66 -8.91 20.32
CA GLN A 34 -6.65 -9.78 21.00
C GLN A 34 -7.15 -9.19 22.33
N HIS A 35 -6.40 -8.23 22.90
CA HIS A 35 -6.65 -7.70 24.25
C HIS A 35 -6.83 -6.18 24.27
N VAL A 36 -6.36 -5.48 23.24
CA VAL A 36 -6.41 -4.03 23.12
C VAL A 36 -7.13 -3.65 21.84
N ASN A 37 -8.10 -2.75 21.94
CA ASN A 37 -8.80 -2.23 20.79
C ASN A 37 -8.02 -1.04 20.18
N PHE A 38 -7.40 -1.28 19.03
CA PHE A 38 -6.68 -0.23 18.30
C PHE A 38 -7.60 0.42 17.28
N PHE A 39 -7.62 1.75 17.23
CA PHE A 39 -8.36 2.46 16.17
C PHE A 39 -7.49 2.73 14.93
N SER A 40 -6.16 2.76 15.07
CA SER A 40 -5.22 3.06 13.98
C SER A 40 -3.92 2.28 14.13
N LEU A 41 -3.37 1.86 12.99
CA LEU A 41 -2.07 1.23 12.83
C LEU A 41 -1.20 2.09 11.91
N ILE A 42 -0.03 2.48 12.41
CA ILE A 42 1.02 3.17 11.64
C ILE A 42 2.16 2.18 11.40
N TYR A 43 2.30 1.69 10.17
CA TYR A 43 3.37 0.77 9.79
C TYR A 43 4.57 1.56 9.25
N SER A 44 5.73 1.44 9.89
CA SER A 44 6.96 2.08 9.42
C SER A 44 7.71 1.15 8.46
N LEU A 45 7.66 1.46 7.16
CA LEU A 45 8.33 0.67 6.13
C LEU A 45 9.84 0.86 6.17
N SER A 46 10.62 -0.22 6.07
CA SER A 46 12.04 -0.13 5.76
C SER A 46 12.25 -0.24 4.24
N ASP A 47 13.42 0.15 3.76
CA ASP A 47 13.79 0.09 2.33
C ASP A 47 13.99 -1.36 1.82
N ALA A 48 13.76 -2.37 2.68
CA ALA A 48 13.93 -3.77 2.31
C ALA A 48 12.75 -4.28 1.47
N ARG A 49 13.08 -4.96 0.35
CA ARG A 49 12.09 -5.58 -0.56
C ARG A 49 11.13 -6.53 0.16
N GLU A 50 11.64 -7.36 1.06
CA GLU A 50 10.81 -8.31 1.83
C GLU A 50 9.84 -7.59 2.78
N GLU A 51 10.28 -6.51 3.40
CA GLU A 51 9.44 -5.69 4.30
C GLU A 51 8.28 -5.04 3.55
N ARG A 52 8.49 -4.57 2.31
CA ARG A 52 7.40 -4.07 1.45
C ARG A 52 6.32 -5.12 1.22
N ARG A 53 6.73 -6.33 0.88
CA ARG A 53 5.82 -7.45 0.65
C ARG A 53 5.07 -7.85 1.91
N ASN A 54 5.80 -8.01 3.02
CA ASN A 54 5.23 -8.37 4.31
C ASN A 54 4.24 -7.31 4.80
N CYS A 55 4.61 -6.03 4.73
CA CYS A 55 3.75 -4.91 5.07
C CYS A 55 2.43 -4.94 4.30
N LEU A 56 2.47 -5.04 2.97
CA LEU A 56 1.25 -5.04 2.16
C LEU A 56 0.39 -6.29 2.40
N ALA A 57 1.01 -7.46 2.64
CA ALA A 57 0.29 -8.68 2.99
C ALA A 57 -0.40 -8.56 4.35
N HIS A 58 0.31 -8.03 5.35
CA HIS A 58 -0.19 -7.80 6.71
C HIS A 58 -1.34 -6.77 6.74
N LEU A 59 -1.19 -5.64 6.07
CA LEU A 59 -2.22 -4.60 6.02
C LEU A 59 -3.46 -5.04 5.28
N ARG A 60 -3.29 -5.89 4.27
CA ARG A 60 -4.43 -6.51 3.58
C ARG A 60 -5.18 -7.48 4.51
N ASP A 61 -4.46 -8.33 5.23
CA ASP A 61 -5.08 -9.25 6.19
C ASP A 61 -5.81 -8.48 7.30
N LEU A 62 -5.22 -7.37 7.77
CA LEU A 62 -5.86 -6.47 8.71
C LEU A 62 -7.11 -5.80 8.12
N ALA A 63 -7.08 -5.40 6.85
CA ALA A 63 -8.26 -4.83 6.19
C ALA A 63 -9.44 -5.82 6.13
N PHE A 64 -9.15 -7.12 6.03
CA PHE A 64 -10.18 -8.17 6.02
C PHE A 64 -10.67 -8.55 7.42
N THR A 65 -9.77 -8.63 8.39
CA THR A 65 -10.10 -9.10 9.75
C THR A 65 -10.58 -7.96 10.66
N HIS A 66 -10.01 -6.77 10.50
CA HIS A 66 -10.24 -5.59 11.34
C HIS A 66 -10.38 -4.33 10.46
N GLY A 67 -11.38 -4.33 9.58
CA GLY A 67 -11.60 -3.27 8.60
C GLY A 67 -11.74 -1.86 9.20
N HIS A 68 -12.19 -1.77 10.46
CA HIS A 68 -12.37 -0.53 11.23
C HIS A 68 -11.04 0.14 11.62
N ILE A 69 -9.92 -0.59 11.64
CA ILE A 69 -8.64 -0.05 12.03
C ILE A 69 -8.08 0.80 10.88
N GLN A 70 -7.77 2.06 11.16
CA GLN A 70 -7.09 2.93 10.22
C GLN A 70 -5.70 2.38 9.89
N ARG A 71 -5.29 2.47 8.62
CA ARG A 71 -4.07 1.84 8.08
C ARG A 71 -3.22 2.91 7.43
N ILE A 72 -2.19 3.35 8.12
CA ILE A 72 -1.25 4.39 7.67
C ILE A 72 0.11 3.73 7.46
N ILE A 73 0.81 4.07 6.37
CA ILE A 73 2.17 3.59 6.10
C ILE A 73 3.12 4.78 6.12
N LEU A 74 4.21 4.67 6.89
CA LEU A 74 5.32 5.60 6.81
C LEU A 74 6.37 5.04 5.85
N VAL A 75 6.65 5.75 4.77
CA VAL A 75 7.62 5.39 3.73
C VAL A 75 8.86 6.25 3.80
N ALA A 76 9.95 5.86 3.15
CA ALA A 76 11.20 6.61 3.13
C ALA A 76 11.07 7.95 2.40
N ASP A 77 10.49 7.93 1.20
CA ASP A 77 10.37 9.08 0.30
C ASP A 77 9.11 9.04 -0.59
N GLU A 78 8.97 10.05 -1.43
CA GLU A 78 7.88 10.19 -2.41
C GLU A 78 7.86 9.08 -3.48
N THR A 79 9.00 8.49 -3.82
CA THR A 79 9.07 7.40 -4.81
C THR A 79 8.49 6.13 -4.21
N GLU A 80 8.86 5.81 -2.97
CA GLU A 80 8.29 4.69 -2.22
C GLU A 80 6.80 4.94 -1.93
N ALA A 81 6.40 6.19 -1.66
CA ALA A 81 4.99 6.55 -1.50
C ALA A 81 4.17 6.20 -2.75
N ARG A 82 4.67 6.56 -3.94
CA ARG A 82 4.03 6.22 -5.22
C ARG A 82 3.97 4.71 -5.43
N LEU A 83 5.06 4.01 -5.19
CA LEU A 83 5.15 2.56 -5.30
C LEU A 83 4.08 1.88 -4.44
N ILE A 84 4.06 2.18 -3.14
CA ILE A 84 3.11 1.58 -2.18
C ILE A 84 1.66 1.93 -2.52
N THR A 85 1.39 3.17 -2.94
CA THR A 85 0.05 3.59 -3.36
C THR A 85 -0.47 2.79 -4.55
N HIS A 86 0.39 2.48 -5.53
CA HIS A 86 0.00 1.74 -6.73
C HIS A 86 -0.09 0.23 -6.52
N LEU A 87 0.73 -0.31 -5.62
CA LEU A 87 0.85 -1.75 -5.44
C LEU A 87 0.01 -2.28 -4.26
N SER A 88 -0.49 -1.41 -3.40
CA SER A 88 -1.31 -1.84 -2.26
C SER A 88 -2.57 -2.58 -2.74
N PRO A 89 -2.79 -3.82 -2.27
CA PRO A 89 -3.96 -4.62 -2.65
C PRO A 89 -5.24 -4.19 -1.94
N SER A 90 -5.13 -3.39 -0.88
CA SER A 90 -6.24 -2.92 -0.06
C SER A 90 -6.19 -1.41 0.11
N ARG A 91 -7.36 -0.81 0.38
CA ARG A 91 -7.47 0.61 0.70
C ARG A 91 -6.65 0.95 1.95
N LEU A 92 -5.65 1.79 1.76
CA LEU A 92 -4.89 2.44 2.84
C LEU A 92 -5.59 3.75 3.19
N HIS A 93 -5.47 4.15 4.46
CA HIS A 93 -5.99 5.43 4.94
C HIS A 93 -5.00 6.56 4.65
N GLY A 94 -3.69 6.29 4.68
CA GLY A 94 -2.67 7.26 4.29
C GLY A 94 -1.31 6.61 4.03
N VAL A 95 -0.51 7.25 3.18
CA VAL A 95 0.90 6.94 2.96
C VAL A 95 1.67 8.23 3.14
N VAL A 96 2.57 8.26 4.12
CA VAL A 96 3.22 9.47 4.61
C VAL A 96 4.73 9.30 4.49
N SER A 97 5.41 10.28 3.88
CA SER A 97 6.86 10.22 3.70
C SER A 97 7.62 10.66 4.95
N LYS A 98 8.64 9.90 5.34
CA LYS A 98 9.60 10.23 6.41
C LYS A 98 10.58 11.32 5.99
N SER A 99 10.66 11.63 4.70
CA SER A 99 11.50 12.72 4.18
C SER A 99 10.89 14.11 4.41
N LEU A 100 9.64 14.19 4.87
CA LEU A 100 8.98 15.45 5.24
C LEU A 100 9.65 16.08 6.46
N THR A 101 9.50 17.40 6.61
CA THR A 101 9.91 18.06 7.86
C THR A 101 9.02 17.57 9.00
N LEU A 102 9.55 17.61 10.23
CA LEU A 102 8.82 17.13 11.42
C LEU A 102 7.44 17.80 11.57
N GLU A 103 7.35 19.09 11.27
CA GLU A 103 6.11 19.87 11.33
C GLU A 103 5.06 19.35 10.33
N HIS A 104 5.43 19.18 9.05
CA HIS A 104 4.52 18.66 8.03
C HIS A 104 4.10 17.23 8.32
N LEU A 105 5.04 16.39 8.77
CA LEU A 105 4.75 15.02 9.18
C LEU A 105 3.72 14.97 10.32
N GLN A 106 3.90 15.82 11.33
CA GLN A 106 2.99 15.89 12.47
C GLN A 106 1.61 16.37 12.04
N GLN A 107 1.53 17.35 11.15
CA GLN A 107 0.28 17.84 10.58
C GLN A 107 -0.44 16.74 9.77
N GLU A 108 0.26 16.03 8.88
CA GLU A 108 -0.32 14.93 8.11
C GLU A 108 -0.85 13.80 9.00
N LEU A 109 -0.07 13.40 10.01
CA LEU A 109 -0.52 12.38 10.96
C LEU A 109 -1.73 12.85 11.77
N MET A 110 -1.76 14.10 12.20
CA MET A 110 -2.90 14.67 12.94
C MET A 110 -4.17 14.65 12.09
N VAL A 111 -4.07 15.04 10.81
CA VAL A 111 -5.19 14.97 9.86
C VAL A 111 -5.67 13.53 9.69
N LEU A 112 -4.78 12.58 9.43
CA LEU A 112 -5.15 11.18 9.21
C LEU A 112 -5.80 10.52 10.44
N LEU A 113 -5.30 10.83 11.64
CA LEU A 113 -5.79 10.25 12.90
C LEU A 113 -7.12 10.88 13.37
N SER A 114 -7.31 12.18 13.12
CA SER A 114 -8.54 12.90 13.49
C SER A 114 -9.75 12.58 12.62
N GLU A 115 -9.54 11.99 11.44
CA GLU A 115 -10.61 11.60 10.49
C GLU A 115 -11.40 10.33 10.87
N THR A 116 -11.36 9.94 12.15
CA THR A 116 -11.83 8.68 12.71
C THR A 116 -13.32 8.36 12.54
N GLN A 117 -14.13 9.27 11.97
CA GLN A 117 -15.58 9.06 11.75
C GLN A 117 -16.06 9.27 10.30
N ARG A 118 -15.20 9.73 9.39
CA ARG A 118 -15.51 9.75 7.96
C ARG A 118 -14.58 8.79 7.26
N VAL A 119 -15.00 7.54 7.16
CA VAL A 119 -14.72 6.81 5.93
C VAL A 119 -15.29 7.71 4.83
N ASN A 120 -14.47 8.53 4.16
CA ASN A 120 -14.42 8.64 2.70
C ASN A 120 -13.91 9.96 2.08
N ASP A 121 -13.69 11.09 2.77
CA ASP A 121 -13.52 12.35 2.00
C ASP A 121 -12.08 12.80 1.75
N ASN A 122 -11.11 12.58 2.65
CA ASN A 122 -9.73 13.03 2.38
C ASN A 122 -8.92 12.05 1.52
N MET A 123 -9.43 10.83 1.37
CA MET A 123 -8.99 9.96 0.29
C MET A 123 -9.31 10.56 -1.08
N MET A 124 -10.34 11.41 -1.20
CA MET A 124 -10.57 12.15 -2.44
C MET A 124 -9.39 13.08 -2.77
N ASN A 125 -8.54 13.52 -1.82
CA ASN A 125 -7.41 14.40 -2.15
C ASN A 125 -6.12 13.65 -2.53
N HIS A 126 -5.79 12.55 -1.85
CA HIS A 126 -4.61 11.72 -2.22
C HIS A 126 -4.92 10.70 -3.32
N TRP A 127 -6.12 10.09 -3.32
CA TRP A 127 -6.57 9.18 -4.39
C TRP A 127 -6.82 9.93 -5.70
N TYR A 128 -7.40 11.15 -5.68
CA TYR A 128 -7.63 11.93 -6.91
C TYR A 128 -6.33 12.45 -7.53
N ARG A 129 -5.31 12.79 -6.73
CA ARG A 129 -3.93 13.00 -7.24
C ARG A 129 -3.37 11.73 -7.91
N SER A 130 -3.82 10.55 -7.50
CA SER A 130 -3.41 9.25 -8.05
C SER A 130 -4.28 8.71 -9.20
N GLN A 131 -5.51 9.20 -9.41
CA GLN A 131 -6.41 8.68 -10.46
C GLN A 131 -5.83 8.88 -11.87
N ASN A 132 -5.13 9.99 -12.12
CA ASN A 132 -4.37 10.21 -13.37
C ASN A 132 -3.05 9.42 -13.45
N ARG A 133 -2.72 8.62 -12.43
CA ARG A 133 -1.47 7.88 -12.32
C ARG A 133 -1.65 6.39 -12.06
N MET A 134 -2.89 5.89 -11.94
CA MET A 134 -3.12 4.45 -11.73
C MET A 134 -2.55 3.63 -12.89
N LEU A 135 -2.01 2.45 -12.55
CA LEU A 135 -1.59 1.49 -13.57
C LEU A 135 -2.80 1.06 -14.38
N SER A 136 -2.70 1.20 -15.71
CA SER A 136 -3.74 0.71 -16.61
C SER A 136 -3.80 -0.83 -16.56
N PRO A 137 -4.94 -1.44 -16.97
CA PRO A 137 -5.04 -2.90 -17.04
C PRO A 137 -3.90 -3.52 -17.86
N THR A 138 -3.50 -2.87 -18.95
CA THR A 138 -2.39 -3.28 -19.82
C THR A 138 -1.04 -3.15 -19.14
N GLU A 139 -0.76 -2.03 -18.49
CA GLU A 139 0.48 -1.85 -17.71
C GLU A 139 0.61 -2.92 -16.63
N ARG A 140 -0.47 -3.18 -15.89
CA ARG A 140 -0.50 -4.22 -14.85
C ARG A 140 -0.33 -5.62 -15.45
N ALA A 141 -0.86 -5.89 -16.64
CA ALA A 141 -0.64 -7.16 -17.34
C ALA A 141 0.81 -7.34 -17.77
N ILE A 142 1.45 -6.28 -18.29
CA ILE A 142 2.86 -6.30 -18.65
C ILE A 142 3.73 -6.61 -17.43
N LEU A 143 3.49 -5.97 -16.27
CA LEU A 143 4.21 -6.27 -15.03
C LEU A 143 4.09 -7.74 -14.61
N ARG A 144 2.89 -8.33 -14.74
CA ARG A 144 2.68 -9.77 -14.45
C ARG A 144 3.48 -10.67 -15.38
N TYR A 145 3.51 -10.39 -16.68
CA TYR A 145 4.34 -11.20 -17.59
C TYR A 145 5.84 -11.02 -17.34
N MET A 146 6.28 -9.80 -17.04
CA MET A 146 7.68 -9.52 -16.71
C MET A 146 8.13 -10.28 -15.46
N SER A 147 7.31 -10.31 -14.41
CA SER A 147 7.60 -11.10 -13.19
C SER A 147 7.59 -12.61 -13.43
N CYS A 148 6.91 -13.10 -14.47
CA CYS A 148 7.04 -14.48 -14.96
C CYS A 148 8.26 -14.71 -15.89
N GLY A 149 9.12 -13.72 -16.12
CA GLY A 149 10.33 -13.83 -16.93
C GLY A 149 10.13 -13.65 -18.45
N TYR A 150 8.95 -13.19 -18.89
CA TYR A 150 8.70 -12.98 -20.32
C TYR A 150 9.44 -11.74 -20.84
N SER A 151 10.06 -11.86 -22.02
CA SER A 151 10.65 -10.75 -22.75
C SER A 151 9.60 -9.89 -23.45
N ILE A 152 9.93 -8.64 -23.79
CA ILE A 152 9.01 -7.70 -24.46
C ILE A 152 8.41 -8.27 -25.76
N PRO A 153 9.16 -8.95 -26.65
CA PRO A 153 8.57 -9.60 -27.82
C PRO A 153 7.57 -10.70 -27.47
N GLN A 154 7.86 -11.52 -26.45
CA GLN A 154 6.94 -12.57 -26.00
C GLN A 154 5.65 -11.97 -25.40
N ILE A 155 5.77 -10.89 -24.62
CA ILE A 155 4.61 -10.16 -24.09
C ILE A 155 3.77 -9.57 -25.22
N ALA A 156 4.42 -9.01 -26.25
CA ALA A 156 3.75 -8.47 -27.42
C ALA A 156 2.95 -9.55 -28.17
N ALA A 157 3.52 -10.74 -28.34
CA ALA A 157 2.82 -11.89 -28.91
C ALA A 157 1.63 -12.32 -28.04
N GLN A 158 1.83 -12.44 -26.73
CA GLN A 158 0.80 -12.91 -25.79
C GLN A 158 -0.37 -11.94 -25.63
N LEU A 159 -0.13 -10.63 -25.76
CA LEU A 159 -1.15 -9.59 -25.68
C LEU A 159 -1.70 -9.20 -27.05
N GLU A 160 -1.21 -9.81 -28.14
CA GLU A 160 -1.56 -9.47 -29.53
C GLU A 160 -1.39 -7.97 -29.83
N ARG A 161 -0.26 -7.38 -29.40
CA ARG A 161 0.05 -5.95 -29.58
C ARG A 161 1.39 -5.73 -30.24
N ASN A 162 1.55 -4.55 -30.83
CA ASN A 162 2.84 -4.13 -31.37
C ASN A 162 3.89 -4.00 -30.25
N ILE A 163 5.12 -4.45 -30.52
CA ILE A 163 6.26 -4.34 -29.60
C ILE A 163 6.48 -2.88 -29.13
N LYS A 164 6.31 -1.89 -30.01
CA LYS A 164 6.43 -0.47 -29.67
C LYS A 164 5.37 -0.05 -28.64
N THR A 165 4.14 -0.56 -28.78
CA THR A 165 3.05 -0.32 -27.83
C THR A 165 3.35 -0.92 -26.46
N ILE A 166 3.88 -2.15 -26.41
CA ILE A 166 4.30 -2.77 -25.14
C ILE A 166 5.42 -1.95 -24.48
N ARG A 167 6.42 -1.48 -25.24
CA ARG A 167 7.48 -0.61 -24.72
C ARG A 167 6.93 0.70 -24.16
N ALA A 168 5.98 1.32 -24.86
CA ALA A 168 5.33 2.55 -24.38
C ALA A 168 4.58 2.32 -23.06
N HIS A 169 3.79 1.25 -22.96
CA HIS A 169 3.10 0.92 -21.71
C HIS A 169 4.08 0.57 -20.58
N LYS A 170 5.16 -0.15 -20.86
CA LYS A 170 6.23 -0.37 -19.88
C LYS A 170 6.79 0.96 -19.37
N PHE A 171 7.11 1.89 -20.27
CA PHE A 171 7.59 3.22 -19.88
C PHE A 171 6.58 3.98 -19.03
N ASN A 172 5.30 3.96 -19.41
CA ASN A 172 4.25 4.58 -18.62
C ASN A 172 4.13 3.95 -17.22
N ALA A 173 4.27 2.62 -17.11
CA ALA A 173 4.30 1.95 -15.82
C ALA A 173 5.50 2.40 -14.97
N MET A 174 6.68 2.50 -15.57
CA MET A 174 7.89 3.02 -14.89
C MET A 174 7.67 4.43 -14.34
N VAL A 175 7.15 5.34 -15.17
CA VAL A 175 6.86 6.73 -14.77
C VAL A 175 5.84 6.79 -13.62
N LYS A 176 4.77 5.98 -13.69
CA LYS A 176 3.72 5.95 -12.65
C LYS A 176 4.26 5.40 -11.32
N LEU A 177 5.07 4.35 -11.38
CA LEU A 177 5.68 3.72 -10.20
C LEU A 177 6.88 4.51 -9.65
N GLY A 178 7.39 5.51 -10.39
CA GLY A 178 8.56 6.28 -9.99
C GLY A 178 9.88 5.50 -10.10
N VAL A 179 9.89 4.41 -10.87
CA VAL A 179 11.10 3.60 -11.12
C VAL A 179 11.73 3.99 -12.45
N ASN A 180 13.05 3.92 -12.54
CA ASN A 180 13.81 4.37 -13.71
C ASN A 180 14.58 3.25 -14.44
N SER A 181 14.42 2.00 -14.01
CA SER A 181 15.16 0.85 -14.55
C SER A 181 14.28 -0.39 -14.63
N ASP A 182 14.69 -1.33 -15.50
CA ASP A 182 14.03 -2.63 -15.65
C ASP A 182 14.12 -3.45 -14.38
N VAL A 183 15.24 -3.35 -13.65
CA VAL A 183 15.42 -3.98 -12.34
C VAL A 183 14.41 -3.44 -11.34
N GLY A 184 14.30 -2.11 -11.21
CA GLY A 184 13.32 -1.50 -10.31
C GLY A 184 11.87 -1.81 -10.70
N LEU A 185 11.59 -1.95 -12.00
CA LEU A 185 10.28 -2.36 -12.49
C LEU A 185 9.97 -3.82 -12.15
N LEU A 186 10.96 -4.71 -12.23
CA LEU A 186 10.83 -6.11 -11.81
C LEU A 186 10.64 -6.23 -10.31
N ASP A 187 11.36 -5.44 -9.50
CA ASP A 187 11.17 -5.38 -8.05
C ASP A 187 9.74 -4.92 -7.69
N ALA A 188 9.21 -3.93 -8.41
CA ALA A 188 7.82 -3.51 -8.26
C ALA A 188 6.82 -4.60 -8.70
N ALA A 189 7.09 -5.30 -9.80
CA ALA A 189 6.25 -6.39 -10.28
C ALA A 189 6.20 -7.57 -9.31
N ASP A 190 7.31 -7.86 -8.64
CA ASP A 190 7.43 -8.92 -7.64
C ASP A 190 6.51 -8.70 -6.42
N ILE A 191 6.36 -7.44 -6.02
CA ILE A 191 5.43 -7.07 -4.95
C ILE A 191 3.97 -7.39 -5.35
N LEU A 192 3.61 -7.25 -6.64
CA LEU A 192 2.27 -7.58 -7.14
C LEU A 192 2.00 -9.08 -7.17
N THR A 193 2.97 -9.89 -7.61
CA THR A 193 2.79 -11.33 -7.81
C THR A 193 2.76 -12.12 -6.52
N HIS A 194 3.49 -11.67 -5.51
CA HIS A 194 3.62 -12.38 -4.25
C HIS A 194 2.59 -12.01 -3.18
N LEU A 195 1.64 -11.13 -3.50
CA LEU A 195 0.47 -10.94 -2.66
C LEU A 195 -0.44 -12.16 -2.87
N PRO A 196 -0.63 -13.04 -1.86
CA PRO A 196 -1.41 -14.25 -2.06
C PRO A 196 -2.80 -13.86 -2.56
N VAL A 197 -3.18 -14.22 -3.78
CA VAL A 197 -4.56 -14.04 -4.23
C VAL A 197 -5.39 -15.00 -3.38
N ARG A 198 -5.89 -14.53 -2.23
CA ARG A 198 -6.99 -15.21 -1.58
C ARG A 198 -8.18 -14.88 -2.46
N GLU A 199 -8.62 -15.88 -3.22
CA GLU A 199 -9.88 -15.78 -3.94
C GLU A 199 -10.92 -15.19 -2.98
N PRO A 200 -11.73 -14.20 -3.41
CA PRO A 200 -12.87 -13.80 -2.61
C PRO A 200 -13.56 -15.10 -2.26
N ARG A 201 -13.69 -15.41 -0.96
CA ARG A 201 -14.47 -16.56 -0.50
C ARG A 201 -15.76 -16.46 -1.30
N SER A 202 -15.94 -17.36 -2.24
CA SER A 202 -17.19 -17.49 -2.95
C SER A 202 -18.17 -17.68 -1.81
N SER A 203 -19.01 -16.67 -1.60
CA SER A 203 -20.24 -16.90 -0.87
C SER A 203 -20.84 -18.08 -1.62
N ALA A 204 -20.89 -19.23 -0.95
CA ALA A 204 -21.77 -20.29 -1.38
C ALA A 204 -23.12 -19.60 -1.51
N LEU A 205 -23.51 -19.30 -2.75
CA LEU A 205 -24.86 -18.89 -3.07
C LEU A 205 -25.69 -20.12 -2.74
N SER A 206 -26.15 -20.18 -1.50
CA SER A 206 -27.37 -20.84 -1.13
C SER A 206 -28.39 -20.41 -2.17
N LYS A 207 -28.76 -21.33 -3.06
CA LYS A 207 -29.85 -21.11 -4.02
C LYS A 207 -31.04 -20.57 -3.23
N PRO A 208 -31.67 -19.46 -3.62
CA PRO A 208 -32.96 -19.12 -3.06
C PRO A 208 -33.94 -20.17 -3.59
N THR A 209 -34.36 -21.07 -2.70
CA THR A 209 -35.57 -21.86 -2.90
C THR A 209 -36.73 -20.87 -2.84
N PHE A 210 -37.32 -20.56 -3.98
CA PHE A 210 -38.66 -19.99 -4.05
C PHE A 210 -39.60 -21.08 -4.56
N LEU A 211 -40.54 -21.43 -3.67
CA LEU A 211 -41.76 -22.24 -3.83
C LEU A 211 -41.66 -23.50 -4.71
#